data_AF-A0A4U6R3W4-F1
#
_entry.id   AF-A0A4U6R3W4-F1
#
_cell.length_a   1.000
_cell.length_b   1.000
_cell.length_c   1.000
_cell.angle_alpha   90.00
_cell.angle_beta   90.00
_cell.angle_gamma   90.00
#
_symmetry.space_group_name_H-M   'P 1'
#
loop_
_entity.id
_entity.type
_entity.pdbx_description
1 polymer ?
#
loop_
_entity_poly.entity_id
_entity_poly.type
_entity_poly.pdbx_seq_one_letter_code
_entity_poly.pdbx_strand_id
1 'polypeptide(L)'
;MDLFDNPFKTLGATPRDDRRRIMELADEGALLLDPQECSEARSILTMPRKRLEAELAWLPGLGPKKASEVLAAVESKPNDLFSLEGILPIARCNAVGAALAQSNLTEPRAVSDWLLELGWAFEDVDPETLRRIINEERVVSGFAEITDISIVESGIAERRRYYRQVMKSALGKMDSLDLVKAITLTVEKATELGEVSGPKLLADLVESFEVEAQEFLEREGENINLLISRVEEALDLELADADLEPIIERLCQVTRNWDLVAQPIQVVQKSRGLPHEASQDIAYSVRALAVTLNNDFAKLELAKKLTEMLRQVFAEVVDVADRVAEDAGALDDLAEQRERLVEDAARQEEEWQREITYEAEVGALFKNKLRISPDGIEWKGRRIPLDDVTGVRWGGVSRSVNGIPSGTTYTIMIFSKSQSMEIELKNQAIYSSFVDRLWRSVGVRLLTEFLDSLRTGQKFRFGPLVVSDFGVELTRRGILSKGSAQFCKWDDLLTGTADGAFHIGHKDDKKLAAGLSYLDVNNVHILQGAMSILWKNGGERLSSILNS
;
A
#
# COMPACT_ATOMS: atom_id res chain seq x y z
N MET A 1 -42.39 29.10 -0.79
CA MET A 1 -42.78 30.44 -0.29
C MET A 1 -41.81 30.81 0.82
N ASP A 2 -41.14 31.95 0.68
CA ASP A 2 -40.30 32.51 1.74
C ASP A 2 -41.15 33.08 2.88
N LEU A 3 -40.55 33.22 4.07
CA LEU A 3 -41.23 33.79 5.23
C LEU A 3 -41.64 35.26 5.01
N PHE A 4 -40.83 36.04 4.30
CA PHE A 4 -41.10 37.47 4.05
C PHE A 4 -42.09 37.70 2.91
N ASP A 5 -42.19 36.74 1.99
CA ASP A 5 -43.21 36.73 0.92
C ASP A 5 -44.54 36.13 1.41
N ASN A 6 -44.64 35.76 2.69
CA ASN A 6 -45.82 35.10 3.21
C ASN A 6 -47.01 36.09 3.29
N PRO A 7 -48.20 35.73 2.79
CA PRO A 7 -49.40 36.57 2.83
C PRO A 7 -49.77 37.12 4.22
N PHE A 8 -49.46 36.39 5.30
CA PHE A 8 -49.66 36.89 6.66
C PHE A 8 -48.76 38.10 6.97
N LYS A 9 -47.50 38.08 6.51
CA LYS A 9 -46.59 39.23 6.59
C LYS A 9 -47.05 40.37 5.68
N THR A 10 -47.38 40.06 4.42
CA THR A 10 -47.78 41.05 3.41
C THR A 10 -48.96 41.89 3.88
N LEU A 11 -49.98 41.27 4.46
CA LEU A 11 -51.18 41.98 4.93
C LEU A 11 -51.12 42.42 6.40
N GLY A 12 -50.06 42.05 7.15
CA GLY A 12 -50.04 42.19 8.60
C GLY A 12 -51.14 41.38 9.31
N ALA A 13 -51.59 40.29 8.68
CA ALA A 13 -52.61 39.39 9.18
C ALA A 13 -52.02 38.32 10.11
N THR A 14 -52.87 37.70 10.90
CA THR A 14 -52.54 36.60 11.79
C THR A 14 -53.37 35.35 11.44
N PRO A 15 -52.90 34.14 11.77
CA PRO A 15 -53.68 32.92 11.59
C PRO A 15 -55.06 32.91 12.28
N ARG A 16 -55.28 33.83 13.24
CA ARG A 16 -56.55 33.99 13.97
C ARG A 16 -57.51 35.01 13.35
N ASP A 17 -57.10 35.74 12.31
CA ASP A 17 -57.98 36.67 11.61
C ASP A 17 -58.97 35.93 10.70
N ASP A 18 -60.23 36.33 10.79
CA ASP A 18 -61.33 35.80 9.97
C ASP A 18 -61.31 36.37 8.55
N ARG A 19 -62.18 35.84 7.67
CA ARG A 19 -62.26 36.29 6.27
C ARG A 19 -62.54 37.79 6.13
N ARG A 20 -63.37 38.34 7.02
CA ARG A 20 -63.74 39.76 6.96
C ARG A 20 -62.54 40.62 7.29
N ARG A 21 -61.81 40.31 8.36
CA ARG A 21 -60.61 41.05 8.76
C ARG A 21 -59.51 40.96 7.71
N ILE A 22 -59.34 39.80 7.07
CA ILE A 22 -58.39 39.65 5.95
C ILE A 22 -58.77 40.52 4.75
N MET A 23 -60.06 40.65 4.44
CA MET A 23 -60.53 41.56 3.38
C MET A 23 -60.25 43.02 3.74
N GLU A 24 -60.55 43.44 4.98
CA GLU A 24 -60.27 44.79 5.47
C GLU A 24 -58.77 45.12 5.40
N LEU A 25 -57.90 44.22 5.86
CA LEU A 25 -56.44 44.38 5.80
C LEU A 25 -55.90 44.47 4.36
N ALA A 26 -56.50 43.72 3.43
CA ALA A 26 -56.12 43.79 2.02
C ALA A 26 -56.54 45.12 1.37
N ASP A 27 -57.74 45.62 1.69
CA ASP A 27 -58.23 46.90 1.18
C ASP A 27 -57.44 48.07 1.78
N GLU A 28 -57.11 48.02 3.08
CA GLU A 28 -56.21 48.96 3.77
C GLU A 28 -54.79 48.92 3.18
N GLY A 29 -54.25 47.71 2.99
CA GLY A 29 -52.91 47.48 2.45
C GLY A 29 -52.76 47.98 1.02
N ALA A 30 -53.78 47.80 0.16
CA ALA A 30 -53.75 48.27 -1.23
C ALA A 30 -53.65 49.80 -1.38
N LEU A 31 -53.83 50.57 -0.30
CA LEU A 31 -53.60 52.03 -0.28
C LEU A 31 -52.12 52.39 -0.06
N LEU A 32 -51.32 51.48 0.50
CA LEU A 32 -49.94 51.71 0.97
C LEU A 32 -48.90 50.80 0.29
N LEU A 33 -49.30 49.62 -0.16
CA LEU A 33 -48.50 48.57 -0.79
C LEU A 33 -48.98 48.32 -2.23
N ASP A 34 -48.36 47.38 -2.95
CA ASP A 34 -48.82 47.00 -4.29
C ASP A 34 -50.25 46.39 -4.23
N PRO A 35 -51.25 47.00 -4.89
CA PRO A 35 -52.62 46.48 -4.90
C PRO A 35 -52.73 45.04 -5.43
N GLN A 36 -51.84 44.63 -6.36
CA GLN A 36 -51.85 43.28 -6.91
C GLN A 36 -51.39 42.27 -5.86
N GLU A 37 -50.30 42.56 -5.15
CA GLU A 37 -49.79 41.72 -4.06
C GLU A 37 -50.81 41.57 -2.93
N CYS A 38 -51.49 42.65 -2.53
CA CYS A 38 -52.54 42.59 -1.52
C CYS A 38 -53.74 41.74 -1.96
N SER A 39 -54.14 41.85 -3.23
CA SER A 39 -55.23 41.05 -3.80
C SER A 39 -54.89 39.56 -3.85
N GLU A 40 -53.65 39.23 -4.21
CA GLU A 40 -53.14 37.86 -4.23
C GLU A 40 -53.02 37.27 -2.83
N ALA A 41 -52.47 38.03 -1.87
CA ALA A 41 -52.37 37.61 -0.47
C ALA A 41 -53.76 37.32 0.13
N ARG A 42 -54.75 38.19 -0.12
CA ARG A 42 -56.15 37.98 0.28
C ARG A 42 -56.71 36.70 -0.33
N SER A 43 -56.47 36.48 -1.63
CA SER A 43 -56.92 35.30 -2.36
C SER A 43 -56.36 34.02 -1.73
N ILE A 44 -55.06 34.01 -1.40
CA ILE A 44 -54.39 32.87 -0.74
C ILE A 44 -55.00 32.61 0.64
N LEU A 45 -55.13 33.64 1.49
CA LEU A 45 -55.54 33.49 2.89
C LEU A 45 -57.02 33.16 3.09
N THR A 46 -57.87 33.40 2.08
CA THR A 46 -59.31 33.11 2.14
C THR A 46 -59.68 31.72 1.59
N MET A 47 -58.82 31.11 0.78
CA MET A 47 -58.99 29.77 0.22
C MET A 47 -58.40 28.69 1.14
N PRO A 48 -59.17 27.72 1.67
CA PRO A 48 -58.70 26.79 2.71
C PRO A 48 -57.41 26.02 2.41
N ARG A 49 -57.23 25.57 1.16
CA ARG A 49 -56.03 24.83 0.72
C ARG A 49 -54.80 25.74 0.61
N LYS A 50 -54.92 26.87 -0.07
CA LYS A 50 -53.83 27.84 -0.22
C LYS A 50 -53.46 28.49 1.11
N ARG A 51 -54.44 28.71 1.99
CA ARG A 51 -54.21 29.18 3.36
C ARG A 51 -53.34 28.19 4.14
N LEU A 52 -53.54 26.88 4.00
CA LEU A 52 -52.69 25.88 4.67
C LEU A 52 -51.24 26.01 4.25
N GLU A 53 -50.97 26.16 2.95
CA GLU A 53 -49.62 26.37 2.44
C GLU A 53 -48.97 27.62 3.06
N ALA A 54 -49.74 28.72 3.18
CA ALA A 54 -49.29 29.93 3.87
C ALA A 54 -49.07 29.72 5.38
N GLU A 55 -49.94 28.98 6.07
CA GLU A 55 -49.81 28.65 7.50
C GLU A 55 -48.54 27.82 7.75
N LEU A 56 -48.30 26.79 6.95
CA LEU A 56 -47.09 25.95 7.05
C LEU A 56 -45.80 26.71 6.75
N ALA A 57 -45.87 27.74 5.89
CA ALA A 57 -44.74 28.63 5.57
C ALA A 57 -44.63 29.84 6.53
N TRP A 58 -45.46 29.93 7.57
CA TRP A 58 -45.49 31.03 8.52
C TRP A 58 -44.74 30.71 9.82
N LEU A 59 -45.19 31.24 10.94
CA LEU A 59 -44.71 30.95 12.29
C LEU A 59 -45.85 30.34 13.13
N PRO A 60 -46.32 29.11 12.81
CA PRO A 60 -47.42 28.47 13.53
C PRO A 60 -47.19 28.44 15.04
N GLY A 61 -48.27 28.68 15.81
CA GLY A 61 -48.22 28.66 17.27
C GLY A 61 -47.57 29.89 17.92
N LEU A 62 -47.06 30.85 17.13
CA LEU A 62 -46.53 32.09 17.67
C LEU A 62 -47.58 33.21 17.66
N GLY A 63 -47.77 33.84 18.82
CA GLY A 63 -48.55 35.08 18.91
C GLY A 63 -47.86 36.25 18.20
N PRO A 64 -48.59 37.34 17.87
CA PRO A 64 -48.09 38.44 17.04
C PRO A 64 -46.78 39.06 17.54
N LYS A 65 -46.65 39.26 18.87
CA LYS A 65 -45.44 39.81 19.47
C LYS A 65 -44.22 38.93 19.21
N LYS A 66 -44.35 37.61 19.42
CA LYS A 66 -43.24 36.67 19.23
C LYS A 66 -42.92 36.49 17.75
N ALA A 67 -43.93 36.49 16.89
CA ALA A 67 -43.74 36.49 15.44
C ALA A 67 -42.95 37.73 14.97
N SER A 68 -43.27 38.92 15.49
CA SER A 68 -42.49 40.14 15.21
C SER A 68 -41.05 40.06 15.73
N GLU A 69 -40.82 39.49 16.91
CA GLU A 69 -39.46 39.26 17.43
C GLU A 69 -38.65 38.35 16.51
N VAL A 70 -39.25 37.26 16.00
CA VAL A 70 -38.59 36.33 15.06
C VAL A 70 -38.27 37.01 13.73
N LEU A 71 -39.24 37.74 13.15
CA LEU A 71 -39.01 38.47 11.90
C LEU A 71 -37.88 39.50 12.04
N ALA A 72 -37.87 40.25 13.14
CA ALA A 72 -36.81 41.22 13.42
C ALA A 72 -35.44 40.54 13.63
N ALA A 73 -35.41 39.35 14.25
CA ALA A 73 -34.18 38.56 14.39
C ALA A 73 -33.65 38.15 13.01
N VAL A 74 -34.51 37.68 12.09
CA VAL A 74 -34.08 37.33 10.73
C VAL A 74 -33.49 38.54 9.99
N GLU A 75 -34.08 39.72 10.11
CA GLU A 75 -33.59 40.92 9.39
C GLU A 75 -32.32 41.52 9.99
N SER A 76 -32.18 41.51 11.32
CA SER A 76 -31.18 42.34 12.02
C SER A 76 -30.13 41.57 12.81
N LYS A 77 -30.46 40.38 13.32
CA LYS A 77 -29.58 39.53 14.13
C LYS A 77 -29.82 38.04 13.89
N PRO A 78 -29.50 37.53 12.68
CA PRO A 78 -29.82 36.14 12.31
C PRO A 78 -29.25 35.10 13.28
N ASN A 79 -28.08 35.34 13.87
CA ASN A 79 -27.46 34.42 14.82
C ASN A 79 -28.25 34.24 16.13
N ASP A 80 -29.16 35.15 16.47
CA ASP A 80 -30.01 34.98 17.65
C ASP A 80 -30.98 33.79 17.47
N LEU A 81 -31.26 33.38 16.22
CA LEU A 81 -32.16 32.26 15.88
C LEU A 81 -31.71 30.92 16.48
N PHE A 82 -30.41 30.67 16.60
CA PHE A 82 -29.85 29.44 17.21
C PHE A 82 -30.23 29.29 18.69
N SER A 83 -30.49 30.42 19.37
CA SER A 83 -30.83 30.47 20.79
C SER A 83 -32.32 30.62 21.08
N LEU A 84 -33.17 30.66 20.05
CA LEU A 84 -34.61 30.92 20.23
C LEU A 84 -35.35 29.71 20.80
N GLU A 85 -35.68 29.76 22.09
CA GLU A 85 -36.50 28.73 22.73
C GLU A 85 -38.01 28.94 22.54
N GLY A 86 -38.78 27.86 22.72
CA GLY A 86 -40.25 27.91 22.75
C GLY A 86 -40.92 28.18 21.40
N ILE A 87 -40.24 27.87 20.29
CA ILE A 87 -40.79 27.94 18.94
C ILE A 87 -40.97 26.54 18.37
N LEU A 88 -41.98 26.34 17.53
CA LEU A 88 -42.18 25.05 16.86
C LEU A 88 -41.06 24.78 15.85
N PRO A 89 -40.70 23.50 15.62
CA PRO A 89 -39.65 23.13 14.67
C PRO A 89 -39.88 23.70 13.25
N ILE A 90 -41.12 23.62 12.73
CA ILE A 90 -41.43 24.18 11.40
C ILE A 90 -41.27 25.72 11.34
N ALA A 91 -41.63 26.42 12.42
CA ALA A 91 -41.48 27.88 12.51
C ALA A 91 -40.00 28.26 12.56
N ARG A 92 -39.18 27.47 13.27
CA ARG A 92 -37.72 27.58 13.26
C ARG A 92 -37.16 27.36 11.85
N CYS A 93 -37.58 26.31 11.13
CA CYS A 93 -37.16 26.09 9.74
C CYS A 93 -37.52 27.28 8.83
N ASN A 94 -38.71 27.87 8.98
CA ASN A 94 -39.13 29.03 8.18
C ASN A 94 -38.24 30.25 8.46
N ALA A 95 -37.92 30.53 9.73
CA ALA A 95 -37.05 31.64 10.10
C ALA A 95 -35.60 31.42 9.66
N VAL A 96 -35.04 30.24 9.93
CA VAL A 96 -33.67 29.86 9.55
C VAL A 96 -33.52 29.82 8.04
N GLY A 97 -34.50 29.25 7.33
CA GLY A 97 -34.53 29.23 5.87
C GLY A 97 -34.56 30.64 5.26
N ALA A 98 -35.39 31.53 5.79
CA ALA A 98 -35.44 32.92 5.31
C ALA A 98 -34.13 33.67 5.58
N ALA A 99 -33.55 33.52 6.78
CA ALA A 99 -32.24 34.09 7.11
C ALA A 99 -31.14 33.58 6.18
N LEU A 100 -31.10 32.27 5.93
CA LEU A 100 -30.13 31.65 5.05
C LEU A 100 -30.29 32.13 3.60
N ALA A 101 -31.53 32.25 3.10
CA ALA A 101 -31.83 32.74 1.76
C ALA A 101 -31.34 34.19 1.55
N GLN A 102 -31.52 35.06 2.54
CA GLN A 102 -31.11 36.47 2.52
C GLN A 102 -29.63 36.68 2.81
N SER A 103 -28.97 35.71 3.43
CA SER A 103 -27.56 35.82 3.81
C SER A 103 -26.60 35.80 2.61
N ASN A 104 -25.44 36.44 2.76
CA ASN A 104 -24.29 36.32 1.85
C ASN A 104 -23.13 35.57 2.53
N LEU A 105 -23.45 34.52 3.29
CA LEU A 105 -22.46 33.70 3.97
C LEU A 105 -21.59 32.98 2.94
N THR A 106 -20.29 33.17 3.03
CA THR A 106 -19.30 32.49 2.17
C THR A 106 -18.32 31.65 2.97
N GLU A 107 -18.30 31.75 4.30
CA GLU A 107 -17.42 30.94 5.15
C GLU A 107 -18.00 29.52 5.31
N PRO A 108 -17.26 28.45 4.97
CA PRO A 108 -17.77 27.07 5.02
C PRO A 108 -18.33 26.65 6.38
N ARG A 109 -17.67 27.04 7.47
CA ARG A 109 -18.11 26.71 8.83
C ARG A 109 -19.43 27.37 9.19
N ALA A 110 -19.55 28.67 8.88
CA ALA A 110 -20.78 29.40 9.10
C ALA A 110 -21.92 28.77 8.32
N VAL A 111 -21.76 28.56 7.00
CA VAL A 111 -22.79 27.90 6.18
C VAL A 111 -23.16 26.54 6.77
N SER A 112 -22.17 25.73 7.14
CA SER A 112 -22.40 24.42 7.76
C SER A 112 -23.27 24.47 9.01
N ASP A 113 -23.00 25.41 9.92
CA ASP A 113 -23.79 25.54 11.16
C ASP A 113 -25.26 25.91 10.85
N TRP A 114 -25.51 26.75 9.84
CA TRP A 114 -26.86 27.09 9.38
C TRP A 114 -27.57 25.92 8.69
N LEU A 115 -26.86 25.12 7.89
CA LEU A 115 -27.42 23.92 7.26
C LEU A 115 -27.80 22.87 8.32
N LEU A 116 -26.96 22.69 9.34
CA LEU A 116 -27.22 21.79 10.48
C LEU A 116 -28.45 22.24 11.26
N GLU A 117 -28.54 23.53 11.60
CA GLU A 117 -29.68 24.09 12.31
C GLU A 117 -31.00 23.84 11.56
N LEU A 118 -31.00 24.09 10.25
CA LEU A 118 -32.18 23.85 9.41
C LEU A 118 -32.50 22.35 9.29
N GLY A 119 -31.48 21.51 9.14
CA GLY A 119 -31.60 20.05 9.03
C GLY A 119 -32.23 19.43 10.28
N TRP A 120 -31.68 19.70 11.46
CA TRP A 120 -32.18 19.15 12.72
C TRP A 120 -33.55 19.73 13.10
N ALA A 121 -33.76 21.03 12.91
CA ALA A 121 -35.09 21.62 13.14
C ALA A 121 -36.15 20.98 12.23
N PHE A 122 -35.79 20.54 11.01
CA PHE A 122 -36.73 19.85 10.13
C PHE A 122 -37.01 18.40 10.58
N GLU A 123 -35.99 17.69 11.08
CA GLU A 123 -36.16 16.30 11.56
C GLU A 123 -37.14 16.21 12.74
N ASP A 124 -37.20 17.26 13.57
CA ASP A 124 -38.11 17.36 14.71
C ASP A 124 -39.56 17.75 14.35
N VAL A 125 -39.87 18.00 13.07
CA VAL A 125 -41.24 18.39 12.65
C VAL A 125 -42.21 17.21 12.78
N ASP A 126 -43.11 17.30 13.75
CA ASP A 126 -44.22 16.36 13.93
C ASP A 126 -45.52 16.83 13.22
N PRO A 127 -46.02 16.09 12.21
CA PRO A 127 -47.22 16.47 11.47
C PRO A 127 -48.48 16.62 12.33
N GLU A 128 -48.64 15.78 13.36
CA GLU A 128 -49.86 15.76 14.17
C GLU A 128 -49.91 16.94 15.14
N THR A 129 -48.80 17.26 15.79
CA THR A 129 -48.65 18.46 16.62
C THR A 129 -48.90 19.72 15.79
N LEU A 130 -48.35 19.77 14.58
CA LEU A 130 -48.54 20.91 13.69
C LEU A 130 -50.01 21.05 13.25
N ARG A 131 -50.66 19.94 12.87
CA ARG A 131 -52.10 19.90 12.52
C ARG A 131 -52.96 20.45 13.65
N ARG A 132 -52.70 19.99 14.88
CA ARG A 132 -53.43 20.43 16.07
C ARG A 132 -53.32 21.94 16.27
N ILE A 133 -52.11 22.48 16.24
CA ILE A 133 -51.86 23.91 16.47
C ILE A 133 -52.50 24.77 15.38
N ILE A 134 -52.39 24.38 14.12
CA ILE A 134 -53.05 25.08 13.00
C ILE A 134 -54.58 25.04 13.18
N ASN A 135 -55.15 23.90 13.57
CA ASN A 135 -56.59 23.80 13.81
C ASN A 135 -57.06 24.67 14.99
N GLU A 136 -56.27 24.77 16.06
CA GLU A 136 -56.57 25.68 17.19
C GLU A 136 -56.70 27.15 16.70
N GLU A 137 -55.89 27.58 15.74
CA GLU A 137 -55.96 28.93 15.14
C GLU A 137 -57.10 29.07 14.13
N ARG A 138 -57.37 28.01 13.34
CA ARG A 138 -58.46 27.98 12.36
C ARG A 138 -59.84 28.02 13.00
N VAL A 139 -60.04 27.34 14.14
CA VAL A 139 -61.28 27.38 14.91
C VAL A 139 -61.57 28.81 15.36
N VAL A 140 -60.57 29.55 15.83
CA VAL A 140 -60.72 30.96 16.25
C VAL A 140 -61.05 31.87 15.07
N SER A 141 -60.43 31.66 13.91
CA SER A 141 -60.66 32.45 12.70
C SER A 141 -61.90 32.04 11.88
N GLY A 142 -62.61 30.98 12.29
CA GLY A 142 -63.79 30.47 11.60
C GLY A 142 -63.50 29.73 10.29
N PHE A 143 -62.27 29.28 10.08
CA PHE A 143 -61.90 28.41 8.96
C PHE A 143 -62.10 26.93 9.32
N ALA A 144 -62.38 26.11 8.30
CA ALA A 144 -62.58 24.67 8.50
C ALA A 144 -61.29 23.99 8.99
N GLU A 145 -61.45 23.15 10.01
CA GLU A 145 -60.38 22.30 10.53
C GLU A 145 -59.88 21.30 9.50
N ILE A 146 -58.61 20.95 9.61
CA ILE A 146 -57.93 19.94 8.79
C ILE A 146 -58.09 18.59 9.49
N THR A 147 -58.93 17.73 8.92
CA THR A 147 -59.21 16.40 9.47
C THR A 147 -58.24 15.34 8.94
N ASP A 148 -57.80 15.47 7.69
CA ASP A 148 -56.91 14.53 7.02
C ASP A 148 -55.45 14.95 7.20
N ILE A 149 -54.69 14.16 7.95
CA ILE A 149 -53.27 14.41 8.24
C ILE A 149 -52.41 14.38 6.97
N SER A 150 -52.79 13.60 5.95
CA SER A 150 -52.00 13.46 4.72
C SER A 150 -51.84 14.78 3.96
N ILE A 151 -52.78 15.71 4.13
CA ILE A 151 -52.71 17.06 3.55
C ILE A 151 -51.59 17.87 4.23
N VAL A 152 -51.43 17.73 5.56
CA VAL A 152 -50.36 18.38 6.32
C VAL A 152 -49.01 17.76 5.97
N GLU A 153 -48.92 16.43 5.91
CA GLU A 153 -47.71 15.71 5.49
C GLU A 153 -47.27 16.13 4.07
N SER A 154 -48.22 16.24 3.14
CA SER A 154 -47.94 16.72 1.78
C SER A 154 -47.43 18.17 1.80
N GLY A 155 -48.00 19.04 2.63
CA GLY A 155 -47.52 20.40 2.81
C GLY A 155 -46.12 20.46 3.42
N ILE A 156 -45.81 19.61 4.40
CA ILE A 156 -44.46 19.48 4.99
C ILE A 156 -43.47 18.99 3.93
N ALA A 157 -43.85 18.05 3.06
CA ALA A 157 -43.01 17.60 1.96
C ALA A 157 -42.70 18.75 0.97
N GLU A 158 -43.66 19.62 0.66
CA GLU A 158 -43.40 20.82 -0.14
C GLU A 158 -42.49 21.83 0.60
N ARG A 159 -42.62 21.96 1.93
CA ARG A 159 -41.66 22.75 2.74
C ARG A 159 -40.25 22.17 2.68
N ARG A 160 -40.09 20.85 2.78
CA ARG A 160 -38.80 20.14 2.65
C ARG A 160 -38.12 20.47 1.32
N ARG A 161 -38.87 20.41 0.21
CA ARG A 161 -38.36 20.78 -1.13
C ARG A 161 -37.90 22.23 -1.17
N TYR A 162 -38.67 23.14 -0.58
CA TYR A 162 -38.28 24.55 -0.50
C TYR A 162 -37.00 24.74 0.32
N TYR A 163 -36.87 24.13 1.51
CA TYR A 163 -35.67 24.22 2.34
C TYR A 163 -34.44 23.66 1.62
N ARG A 164 -34.58 22.51 0.94
CA ARG A 164 -33.51 21.95 0.10
C ARG A 164 -33.03 22.95 -0.95
N GLN A 165 -33.97 23.63 -1.61
CA GLN A 165 -33.64 24.65 -2.60
C GLN A 165 -32.92 25.85 -1.96
N VAL A 166 -33.34 26.30 -0.77
CA VAL A 166 -32.65 27.36 -0.03
C VAL A 166 -31.22 26.96 0.31
N MET A 167 -31.02 25.75 0.85
CA MET A 167 -29.69 25.22 1.19
C MET A 167 -28.79 25.14 -0.04
N LYS A 168 -29.31 24.62 -1.15
CA LYS A 168 -28.60 24.58 -2.44
C LYS A 168 -28.25 25.98 -2.93
N SER A 169 -29.19 26.93 -2.88
CA SER A 169 -28.94 28.30 -3.28
C SER A 169 -27.93 29.02 -2.38
N ALA A 170 -27.86 28.68 -1.08
CA ALA A 170 -26.84 29.21 -0.18
C ALA A 170 -25.45 28.66 -0.50
N LEU A 171 -25.34 27.34 -0.71
CA LEU A 171 -24.10 26.71 -1.16
C LEU A 171 -23.62 27.26 -2.51
N GLY A 172 -24.52 27.46 -3.46
CA GLY A 172 -24.20 28.00 -4.79
C GLY A 172 -23.72 29.46 -4.82
N LYS A 173 -23.74 30.18 -3.69
CA LYS A 173 -23.12 31.51 -3.55
C LYS A 173 -21.61 31.44 -3.26
N MET A 174 -21.11 30.26 -2.86
CA MET A 174 -19.72 30.02 -2.52
C MET A 174 -18.90 29.69 -3.78
N ASP A 175 -17.58 29.79 -3.70
CA ASP A 175 -16.74 29.14 -4.71
C ASP A 175 -16.82 27.60 -4.57
N SER A 176 -16.43 26.89 -5.62
CA SER A 176 -16.57 25.43 -5.68
C SER A 176 -15.85 24.70 -4.55
N LEU A 177 -14.68 25.19 -4.12
CA LEU A 177 -13.89 24.53 -3.08
C LEU A 177 -14.54 24.72 -1.70
N ASP A 178 -14.98 25.94 -1.40
CA ASP A 178 -15.62 26.28 -0.15
C ASP A 178 -17.03 25.69 -0.04
N LEU A 179 -17.75 25.55 -1.16
CA LEU A 179 -19.00 24.78 -1.24
C LEU A 179 -18.77 23.33 -0.81
N VAL A 180 -17.79 22.65 -1.42
CA VAL A 180 -17.48 21.24 -1.12
C VAL A 180 -17.07 21.08 0.34
N LYS A 181 -16.25 21.99 0.88
CA LYS A 181 -15.92 22.00 2.31
C LYS A 181 -17.16 22.17 3.19
N ALA A 182 -18.06 23.10 2.84
CA ALA A 182 -19.24 23.39 3.64
C ALA A 182 -20.18 22.18 3.72
N ILE A 183 -20.47 21.54 2.59
CA ILE A 183 -21.32 20.34 2.56
C ILE A 183 -20.64 19.16 3.27
N THR A 184 -19.34 18.96 3.08
CA THR A 184 -18.55 17.91 3.76
C THR A 184 -18.61 18.08 5.27
N LEU A 185 -18.25 19.27 5.79
CA LEU A 185 -18.31 19.57 7.22
C LEU A 185 -19.72 19.37 7.79
N THR A 186 -20.75 19.72 7.01
CA THR A 186 -22.15 19.58 7.42
C THR A 186 -22.53 18.12 7.60
N VAL A 187 -22.22 17.26 6.62
CA VAL A 187 -22.59 15.85 6.71
C VAL A 187 -21.76 15.13 7.75
N GLU A 188 -20.45 15.37 7.83
CA GLU A 188 -19.57 14.75 8.82
C GLU A 188 -20.01 15.05 10.25
N LYS A 189 -20.38 16.31 10.53
CA LYS A 189 -20.94 16.69 11.84
C LYS A 189 -22.30 16.05 12.09
N ALA A 190 -23.17 16.00 11.08
CA ALA A 190 -24.53 15.49 11.24
C ALA A 190 -24.61 13.96 11.42
N THR A 191 -23.63 13.23 10.87
CA THR A 191 -23.61 11.76 10.85
C THR A 191 -22.51 11.17 11.73
N GLU A 192 -21.78 11.98 12.49
CA GLU A 192 -20.57 11.56 13.21
C GLU A 192 -19.60 10.78 12.31
N LEU A 193 -19.20 11.36 11.17
CA LEU A 193 -18.35 10.70 10.15
C LEU A 193 -18.97 9.41 9.57
N GLY A 194 -20.30 9.39 9.46
CA GLY A 194 -21.05 8.29 8.88
C GLY A 194 -21.39 7.16 9.86
N GLU A 195 -21.14 7.32 11.16
CA GLU A 195 -21.46 6.32 12.19
C GLU A 195 -22.95 6.33 12.59
N VAL A 196 -23.63 7.46 12.44
CA VAL A 196 -25.07 7.61 12.76
C VAL A 196 -25.83 8.26 11.61
N SER A 197 -27.13 7.97 11.51
CA SER A 197 -27.99 8.60 10.51
C SER A 197 -28.19 10.09 10.79
N GLY A 198 -27.96 10.92 9.77
CA GLY A 198 -28.23 12.36 9.83
C GLY A 198 -29.68 12.74 9.45
N PRO A 199 -30.04 14.04 9.53
CA PRO A 199 -31.34 14.54 9.14
C PRO A 199 -31.69 14.24 7.69
N LYS A 200 -32.96 13.90 7.45
CA LYS A 200 -33.49 13.58 6.12
C LYS A 200 -33.31 14.73 5.12
N LEU A 201 -33.34 15.98 5.57
CA LEU A 201 -33.16 17.14 4.72
C LEU A 201 -31.71 17.27 4.19
N LEU A 202 -30.71 16.93 5.02
CA LEU A 202 -29.30 16.95 4.59
C LEU A 202 -29.03 15.86 3.57
N ALA A 203 -29.66 14.70 3.74
CA ALA A 203 -29.49 13.60 2.80
C ALA A 203 -30.06 13.96 1.40
N ASP A 204 -31.22 14.62 1.33
CA ASP A 204 -31.73 15.13 0.03
C ASP A 204 -30.82 16.18 -0.61
N LEU A 205 -30.16 17.00 0.22
CA LEU A 205 -29.21 18.01 -0.25
C LEU A 205 -28.01 17.34 -0.91
N VAL A 206 -27.48 16.28 -0.29
CA VAL A 206 -26.35 15.51 -0.83
C VAL A 206 -26.75 14.78 -2.10
N GLU A 207 -27.96 14.22 -2.19
CA GLU A 207 -28.48 13.62 -3.42
C GLU A 207 -28.57 14.66 -4.57
N SER A 208 -28.84 15.94 -4.25
CA SER A 208 -28.82 17.01 -5.26
C SER A 208 -27.41 17.37 -5.69
N PHE A 209 -26.50 17.42 -4.72
CA PHE A 209 -25.09 17.69 -4.94
C PHE A 209 -24.43 16.58 -5.79
N GLU A 210 -24.75 15.32 -5.52
CA GLU A 210 -24.25 14.16 -6.28
C GLU A 210 -24.61 14.26 -7.76
N VAL A 211 -25.85 14.64 -8.09
CA VAL A 211 -26.28 14.86 -9.47
C VAL A 211 -25.48 15.98 -10.15
N GLU A 212 -25.10 17.03 -9.43
CA GLU A 212 -24.29 18.13 -9.98
C GLU A 212 -22.80 17.79 -10.05
N ALA A 213 -22.32 16.93 -9.15
CA ALA A 213 -20.93 16.49 -9.09
C ALA A 213 -20.60 15.41 -10.12
N GLN A 214 -21.62 14.73 -10.68
CA GLN A 214 -21.46 13.58 -11.57
C GLN A 214 -20.47 13.84 -12.72
N GLU A 215 -20.60 14.95 -13.45
CA GLU A 215 -19.70 15.28 -14.58
C GLU A 215 -18.24 15.40 -14.12
N PHE A 216 -17.99 16.00 -12.95
CA PHE A 216 -16.66 16.12 -12.39
C PHE A 216 -16.09 14.76 -11.99
N LEU A 217 -16.89 13.95 -11.27
CA LEU A 217 -16.48 12.63 -10.78
C LEU A 217 -16.19 11.66 -11.93
N GLU A 218 -17.01 11.66 -12.98
CA GLU A 218 -16.79 10.85 -14.18
C GLU A 218 -15.47 11.26 -14.86
N ARG A 219 -15.25 12.56 -15.09
CA ARG A 219 -14.05 13.07 -15.73
C ARG A 219 -12.78 12.81 -14.94
N GLU A 220 -12.79 13.02 -13.62
CA GLU A 220 -11.64 12.70 -12.78
C GLU A 220 -11.42 11.19 -12.71
N GLY A 221 -12.48 10.38 -12.74
CA GLY A 221 -12.39 8.92 -12.86
C GLY A 221 -11.71 8.46 -14.14
N GLU A 222 -12.05 9.07 -15.29
CA GLU A 222 -11.35 8.85 -16.55
C GLU A 222 -9.86 9.24 -16.48
N ASN A 223 -9.55 10.36 -15.82
CA ASN A 223 -8.16 10.80 -15.61
C ASN A 223 -7.37 9.81 -14.73
N ILE A 224 -7.99 9.25 -13.69
CA ILE A 224 -7.40 8.20 -12.85
C ILE A 224 -7.07 6.98 -13.69
N ASN A 225 -8.02 6.49 -14.49
CA ASN A 225 -7.83 5.33 -15.35
C ASN A 225 -6.73 5.57 -16.40
N LEU A 226 -6.67 6.76 -16.99
CA LEU A 226 -5.59 7.13 -17.92
C LEU A 226 -4.22 7.10 -17.25
N LEU A 227 -4.11 7.57 -16.00
CA LEU A 227 -2.86 7.53 -15.24
C LEU A 227 -2.46 6.10 -14.87
N ILE A 228 -3.43 5.25 -14.50
CA ILE A 228 -3.19 3.82 -14.28
C ILE A 228 -2.60 3.18 -15.55
N SER A 229 -3.25 3.36 -16.71
CA SER A 229 -2.74 2.80 -17.98
C SER A 229 -1.34 3.30 -18.32
N ARG A 230 -1.02 4.57 -18.02
CA ARG A 230 0.35 5.09 -18.22
C ARG A 230 1.38 4.45 -17.31
N VAL A 231 1.02 4.12 -16.07
CA VAL A 231 1.91 3.36 -15.18
C VAL A 231 2.11 1.95 -15.74
N GLU A 232 1.04 1.28 -16.16
CA GLU A 232 1.13 -0.05 -16.77
C GLU A 232 2.01 -0.07 -18.03
N GLU A 233 1.83 0.89 -18.95
CA GLU A 233 2.70 1.05 -20.12
C GLU A 233 4.17 1.31 -19.75
N ALA A 234 4.42 2.10 -18.71
CA ALA A 234 5.76 2.36 -18.22
C ALA A 234 6.41 1.13 -17.56
N LEU A 235 5.60 0.27 -16.93
CA LEU A 235 6.04 -1.00 -16.35
C LEU A 235 6.40 -2.00 -17.45
N ASP A 236 5.60 -2.10 -18.51
CA ASP A 236 5.88 -2.95 -19.69
C ASP A 236 7.17 -2.55 -20.43
N LEU A 237 7.54 -1.27 -20.36
CA LEU A 237 8.79 -0.73 -20.90
C LEU A 237 9.98 -0.86 -19.93
N GLU A 238 9.79 -1.52 -18.79
CA GLU A 238 10.80 -1.72 -17.73
C GLU A 238 11.45 -0.41 -17.25
N LEU A 239 10.67 0.68 -17.19
CA LEU A 239 11.19 1.96 -16.72
C LEU A 239 11.62 1.93 -15.24
N ALA A 240 12.53 2.83 -14.89
CA ALA A 240 13.05 2.94 -13.53
C ALA A 240 12.02 3.59 -12.59
N ASP A 241 12.15 3.34 -11.28
CA ASP A 241 11.24 3.87 -10.25
C ASP A 241 11.17 5.40 -10.31
N ALA A 242 12.30 6.06 -10.58
CA ALA A 242 12.39 7.51 -10.72
C ALA A 242 11.51 8.08 -11.85
N ASP A 243 11.21 7.29 -12.87
CA ASP A 243 10.34 7.69 -13.99
C ASP A 243 8.86 7.37 -13.71
N LEU A 244 8.59 6.36 -12.87
CA LEU A 244 7.23 5.99 -12.43
C LEU A 244 6.71 6.93 -11.34
N GLU A 245 7.58 7.39 -10.44
CA GLU A 245 7.24 8.20 -9.27
C GLU A 245 6.37 9.43 -9.61
N PRO A 246 6.68 10.26 -10.64
CA PRO A 246 5.86 11.43 -10.95
C PRO A 246 4.46 11.07 -11.45
N ILE A 247 4.30 9.92 -12.12
CA ILE A 247 3.01 9.44 -12.62
C ILE A 247 2.17 8.96 -11.42
N ILE A 248 2.78 8.20 -10.50
CA ILE A 248 2.14 7.74 -9.26
C ILE A 248 1.74 8.92 -8.37
N GLU A 249 2.59 9.94 -8.24
CA GLU A 249 2.25 11.16 -7.51
C GLU A 249 1.07 11.89 -8.13
N ARG A 250 1.04 11.96 -9.46
CA ARG A 250 -0.09 12.55 -10.17
C ARG A 250 -1.36 11.74 -9.97
N LEU A 251 -1.28 10.41 -10.02
CA LEU A 251 -2.40 9.50 -9.72
C LEU A 251 -2.96 9.77 -8.32
N CYS A 252 -2.10 9.73 -7.30
CA CYS A 252 -2.49 10.05 -5.92
C CYS A 252 -3.16 11.43 -5.80
N GLN A 253 -2.67 12.44 -6.51
CA GLN A 253 -3.26 13.78 -6.47
C GLN A 253 -4.65 13.82 -7.11
N VAL A 254 -4.83 13.18 -8.26
CA VAL A 254 -6.12 13.13 -8.96
C VAL A 254 -7.13 12.32 -8.14
N THR A 255 -6.72 11.19 -7.54
CA THR A 255 -7.60 10.41 -6.65
C THR A 255 -8.03 11.21 -5.42
N ARG A 256 -7.14 12.01 -4.80
CA ARG A 256 -7.52 12.91 -3.70
C ARG A 256 -8.48 14.04 -4.13
N ASN A 257 -8.33 14.55 -5.35
CA ASN A 257 -9.24 15.56 -5.87
C ASN A 257 -10.63 14.99 -6.15
N TRP A 258 -10.68 13.77 -6.67
CA TRP A 258 -11.92 13.01 -6.86
C TRP A 258 -12.63 12.82 -5.52
N ASP A 259 -11.89 12.35 -4.52
CA ASP A 259 -12.41 12.09 -3.18
C ASP A 259 -12.88 13.35 -2.46
N LEU A 260 -12.17 14.47 -2.58
CA LEU A 260 -12.61 15.74 -2.02
C LEU A 260 -14.08 16.06 -2.36
N VAL A 261 -14.50 15.78 -3.59
CA VAL A 261 -15.87 16.00 -4.06
C VAL A 261 -16.80 14.84 -3.69
N ALA A 262 -16.30 13.60 -3.68
CA ALA A 262 -17.09 12.42 -3.34
C ALA A 262 -17.32 12.23 -1.82
N GLN A 263 -16.46 12.77 -0.97
CA GLN A 263 -16.48 12.62 0.49
C GLN A 263 -17.87 12.82 1.11
N PRO A 264 -18.62 13.91 0.83
CA PRO A 264 -19.94 14.09 1.42
C PRO A 264 -20.94 13.00 1.02
N ILE A 265 -20.78 12.42 -0.17
CA ILE A 265 -21.60 11.32 -0.68
C ILE A 265 -21.22 10.03 0.06
N GLN A 266 -19.92 9.72 0.17
CA GLN A 266 -19.40 8.55 0.88
C GLN A 266 -19.88 8.51 2.34
N VAL A 267 -19.75 9.64 3.06
CA VAL A 267 -20.18 9.78 4.46
C VAL A 267 -21.69 9.52 4.61
N VAL A 268 -22.52 10.06 3.71
CA VAL A 268 -23.98 9.82 3.76
C VAL A 268 -24.34 8.38 3.44
N GLN A 269 -23.70 7.76 2.44
CA GLN A 269 -23.95 6.35 2.11
C GLN A 269 -23.53 5.43 3.27
N LYS A 270 -22.37 5.67 3.88
CA LYS A 270 -21.92 4.98 5.10
C LYS A 270 -22.95 5.08 6.23
N SER A 271 -23.47 6.28 6.49
CA SER A 271 -24.50 6.50 7.53
C SER A 271 -25.81 5.74 7.31
N ARG A 272 -26.05 5.28 6.07
CA ARG A 272 -27.20 4.48 5.64
C ARG A 272 -26.87 2.98 5.53
N GLY A 273 -25.61 2.59 5.73
CA GLY A 273 -25.13 1.24 5.50
C GLY A 273 -25.16 0.82 4.02
N LEU A 274 -25.04 1.79 3.10
CA LEU A 274 -25.08 1.57 1.67
C LEU A 274 -23.68 1.79 1.06
N PRO A 275 -23.32 1.06 -0.01
CA PRO A 275 -22.09 1.31 -0.74
C PRO A 275 -22.22 2.55 -1.63
N HIS A 276 -21.08 3.17 -1.95
CA HIS A 276 -20.97 4.13 -3.05
C HIS A 276 -20.17 3.48 -4.19
N GLU A 277 -20.89 2.96 -5.19
CA GLU A 277 -20.32 2.14 -6.29
C GLU A 277 -19.17 2.85 -7.02
N ALA A 278 -19.32 4.15 -7.32
CA ALA A 278 -18.28 4.91 -8.00
C ALA A 278 -16.98 5.02 -7.18
N SER A 279 -17.06 5.15 -5.85
CA SER A 279 -15.86 5.10 -4.99
C SER A 279 -15.23 3.72 -4.98
N GLN A 280 -16.04 2.65 -4.93
CA GLN A 280 -15.54 1.28 -4.96
C GLN A 280 -14.78 1.00 -6.25
N ASP A 281 -15.35 1.35 -7.41
CA ASP A 281 -14.74 1.11 -8.72
C ASP A 281 -13.37 1.79 -8.85
N ILE A 282 -13.27 3.07 -8.47
CA ILE A 282 -12.01 3.81 -8.47
C ILE A 282 -10.99 3.19 -7.51
N ALA A 283 -11.41 2.89 -6.28
CA ALA A 283 -10.54 2.31 -5.27
C ALA A 283 -9.99 0.94 -5.70
N TYR A 284 -10.83 0.06 -6.22
CA TYR A 284 -10.43 -1.26 -6.70
C TYR A 284 -9.51 -1.17 -7.92
N SER A 285 -9.70 -0.18 -8.80
CA SER A 285 -8.83 0.04 -9.96
C SER A 285 -7.41 0.46 -9.54
N VAL A 286 -7.30 1.40 -8.60
CA VAL A 286 -5.98 1.81 -8.07
C VAL A 286 -5.36 0.70 -7.21
N ARG A 287 -6.16 -0.05 -6.44
CA ARG A 287 -5.71 -1.21 -5.68
C ARG A 287 -5.14 -2.29 -6.59
N ALA A 288 -5.79 -2.57 -7.72
CA ALA A 288 -5.29 -3.53 -8.71
C ALA A 288 -3.89 -3.13 -9.19
N LEU A 289 -3.66 -1.84 -9.48
CA LEU A 289 -2.34 -1.34 -9.84
C LEU A 289 -1.30 -1.54 -8.71
N ALA A 290 -1.67 -1.25 -7.45
CA ALA A 290 -0.78 -1.47 -6.30
C ALA A 290 -0.37 -2.95 -6.15
N VAL A 291 -1.31 -3.86 -6.38
CA VAL A 291 -1.06 -5.31 -6.39
C VAL A 291 -0.11 -5.69 -7.53
N THR A 292 -0.35 -5.21 -8.76
CA THR A 292 0.52 -5.45 -9.91
C THR A 292 1.95 -4.93 -9.68
N LEU A 293 2.10 -3.71 -9.15
CA LEU A 293 3.40 -3.11 -8.84
C LEU A 293 4.23 -4.01 -7.92
N ASN A 294 3.63 -4.56 -6.87
CA ASN A 294 4.35 -5.40 -5.93
C ASN A 294 4.58 -6.82 -6.46
N ASN A 295 3.53 -7.48 -6.96
CA ASN A 295 3.57 -8.91 -7.27
C ASN A 295 4.34 -9.20 -8.56
N ASP A 296 4.16 -8.37 -9.59
CA ASP A 296 4.70 -8.64 -10.92
C ASP A 296 6.02 -7.90 -11.15
N PHE A 297 6.19 -6.71 -10.53
CA PHE A 297 7.34 -5.83 -10.77
C PHE A 297 8.22 -5.60 -9.53
N ALA A 298 7.89 -6.20 -8.38
CA ALA A 298 8.64 -6.08 -7.12
C ALA A 298 8.81 -4.63 -6.57
N LYS A 299 8.00 -3.68 -7.04
CA LYS A 299 8.01 -2.24 -6.70
C LYS A 299 7.28 -1.96 -5.37
N LEU A 300 7.81 -2.49 -4.27
CA LEU A 300 7.18 -2.46 -2.95
C LEU A 300 6.85 -1.04 -2.46
N GLU A 301 7.77 -0.08 -2.60
CA GLU A 301 7.57 1.30 -2.10
C GLU A 301 6.45 2.03 -2.86
N LEU A 302 6.37 1.86 -4.18
CA LEU A 302 5.30 2.44 -5.00
C LEU A 302 3.93 1.82 -4.64
N ALA A 303 3.89 0.51 -4.41
CA ALA A 303 2.68 -0.17 -3.95
C ALA A 303 2.22 0.34 -2.58
N LYS A 304 3.14 0.47 -1.61
CA LYS A 304 2.85 1.06 -0.29
C LYS A 304 2.31 2.48 -0.41
N LYS A 305 2.87 3.31 -1.29
CA LYS A 305 2.41 4.69 -1.52
C LYS A 305 0.96 4.74 -2.00
N LEU A 306 0.57 3.85 -2.93
CA LEU A 306 -0.81 3.75 -3.40
C LEU A 306 -1.75 3.22 -2.30
N THR A 307 -1.36 2.15 -1.61
CA THR A 307 -2.16 1.56 -0.52
C THR A 307 -2.39 2.55 0.62
N GLU A 308 -1.37 3.33 0.99
CA GLU A 308 -1.52 4.39 2.01
C GLU A 308 -2.47 5.50 1.56
N MET A 309 -2.39 5.90 0.28
CA MET A 309 -3.31 6.87 -0.28
C MET A 309 -4.75 6.35 -0.26
N LEU A 310 -4.98 5.09 -0.65
CA LEU A 310 -6.31 4.46 -0.60
C LEU A 310 -6.88 4.43 0.82
N ARG A 311 -6.04 4.17 1.83
CA ARG A 311 -6.45 4.14 3.24
C ARG A 311 -6.96 5.50 3.73
N GLN A 312 -6.40 6.59 3.19
CA GLN A 312 -6.78 7.95 3.56
C GLN A 312 -8.04 8.41 2.83
N VAL A 313 -8.18 8.03 1.55
CA VAL A 313 -9.20 8.55 0.62
C VAL A 313 -10.51 7.75 0.70
N PHE A 314 -10.47 6.47 1.07
CA PHE A 314 -11.65 5.61 1.06
C PHE A 314 -11.96 5.00 2.42
N ALA A 315 -11.64 5.70 3.52
CA ALA A 315 -11.88 5.20 4.88
C ALA A 315 -13.38 5.00 5.18
N GLU A 316 -14.24 5.75 4.49
CA GLU A 316 -15.69 5.73 4.63
C GLU A 316 -16.35 4.61 3.79
N VAL A 317 -15.59 4.00 2.87
CA VAL A 317 -16.05 2.90 2.02
C VAL A 317 -15.65 1.58 2.66
N VAL A 318 -16.54 1.05 3.50
CA VAL A 318 -16.27 -0.05 4.45
C VAL A 318 -15.53 -1.24 3.83
N ASP A 319 -16.01 -1.76 2.68
CA ASP A 319 -15.40 -2.92 2.05
C ASP A 319 -14.00 -2.62 1.48
N VAL A 320 -13.79 -1.41 0.96
CA VAL A 320 -12.48 -0.95 0.50
C VAL A 320 -11.54 -0.76 1.68
N ALA A 321 -11.99 -0.13 2.76
CA ALA A 321 -11.19 0.13 3.95
C ALA A 321 -10.65 -1.17 4.56
N ASP A 322 -11.49 -2.20 4.68
CA ASP A 322 -11.09 -3.53 5.15
C ASP A 322 -10.01 -4.15 4.25
N ARG A 323 -10.21 -4.12 2.92
CA ARG A 323 -9.25 -4.69 1.95
C ARG A 323 -7.92 -3.96 1.93
N VAL A 324 -7.95 -2.64 1.98
CA VAL A 324 -6.74 -1.82 2.00
C VAL A 324 -5.96 -2.02 3.30
N ALA A 325 -6.64 -2.24 4.42
CA ALA A 325 -5.98 -2.60 5.69
C ALA A 325 -5.29 -3.98 5.62
N GLU A 326 -5.94 -4.98 5.00
CA GLU A 326 -5.31 -6.29 4.72
C GLU A 326 -4.08 -6.14 3.83
N ASP A 327 -4.19 -5.37 2.74
CA ASP A 327 -3.08 -5.14 1.81
C ASP A 327 -1.90 -4.41 2.49
N ALA A 328 -2.18 -3.40 3.32
CA ALA A 328 -1.15 -2.67 4.06
C ALA A 328 -0.36 -3.62 4.98
N GLY A 329 -1.06 -4.48 5.73
CA GLY A 329 -0.43 -5.51 6.57
C GLY A 329 0.44 -6.47 5.76
N ALA A 330 -0.06 -6.94 4.61
CA ALA A 330 0.71 -7.83 3.74
C ALA A 330 1.98 -7.17 3.18
N LEU A 331 1.92 -5.89 2.81
CA LEU A 331 3.09 -5.14 2.32
C LEU A 331 4.10 -4.86 3.44
N ASP A 332 3.65 -4.67 4.68
CA ASP A 332 4.53 -4.53 5.84
C ASP A 332 5.25 -5.83 6.17
N ASP A 333 4.54 -6.96 6.18
CA ASP A 333 5.13 -8.30 6.35
C ASP A 333 6.20 -8.59 5.28
N LEU A 334 5.93 -8.22 4.02
CA LEU A 334 6.89 -8.36 2.92
C LEU A 334 8.13 -7.47 3.10
N ALA A 335 7.96 -6.25 3.61
CA ALA A 335 9.08 -5.36 3.91
C ALA A 335 9.98 -5.95 5.00
N GLU A 336 9.38 -6.43 6.10
CA GLU A 336 10.13 -7.09 7.18
C GLU A 336 10.86 -8.34 6.71
N GLN A 337 10.22 -9.16 5.85
CA GLN A 337 10.87 -10.34 5.29
C GLN A 337 12.08 -9.98 4.42
N ARG A 338 11.97 -8.94 3.58
CA ARG A 338 13.10 -8.46 2.76
C ARG A 338 14.25 -7.96 3.63
N GLU A 339 13.95 -7.20 4.68
CA GLU A 339 14.97 -6.71 5.62
C GLU A 339 15.69 -7.88 6.31
N ARG A 340 14.95 -8.85 6.85
CA ARG A 340 15.54 -10.05 7.47
C ARG A 340 16.43 -10.84 6.51
N LEU A 341 16.02 -11.01 5.25
CA LEU A 341 16.84 -11.70 4.24
C LEU A 341 18.16 -10.97 3.97
N VAL A 342 18.13 -9.64 3.92
CA VAL A 342 19.35 -8.83 3.75
C VAL A 342 20.25 -8.92 4.99
N GLU A 343 19.67 -8.84 6.19
CA GLU A 343 20.41 -8.99 7.44
C GLU A 343 21.04 -10.38 7.59
N ASP A 344 20.30 -11.44 7.27
CA ASP A 344 20.80 -12.81 7.33
C ASP A 344 21.88 -13.06 6.27
N ALA A 345 21.74 -12.51 5.06
CA ALA A 345 22.77 -12.57 4.04
C ALA A 345 24.04 -11.83 4.48
N ALA A 346 23.91 -10.65 5.08
CA ALA A 346 25.04 -9.90 5.63
C ALA A 346 25.72 -10.67 6.78
N ARG A 347 24.93 -11.31 7.66
CA ARG A 347 25.44 -12.14 8.76
C ARG A 347 26.19 -13.36 8.23
N GLN A 348 25.64 -14.06 7.24
CA GLN A 348 26.30 -15.21 6.60
C GLN A 348 27.61 -14.81 5.92
N GLU A 349 27.64 -13.67 5.23
CA GLU A 349 28.86 -13.13 4.65
C GLU A 349 29.90 -12.83 5.74
N GLU A 350 29.54 -12.13 6.82
CA GLU A 350 30.46 -11.88 7.94
C GLU A 350 31.00 -13.17 8.57
N GLU A 351 30.14 -14.16 8.80
CA GLU A 351 30.53 -15.46 9.33
C GLU A 351 31.51 -16.17 8.40
N TRP A 352 31.23 -16.20 7.09
CA TRP A 352 32.13 -16.77 6.09
C TRP A 352 33.49 -16.05 6.08
N GLN A 353 33.49 -14.71 6.11
CA GLN A 353 34.74 -13.93 6.15
C GLN A 353 35.59 -14.25 7.38
N ARG A 354 34.96 -14.39 8.56
CA ARG A 354 35.64 -14.81 9.80
C ARG A 354 36.15 -16.24 9.70
N GLU A 355 35.37 -17.14 9.10
CA GLU A 355 35.76 -18.53 8.93
C GLU A 355 36.98 -18.67 8.03
N ILE A 356 37.06 -17.96 6.90
CA ILE A 356 38.16 -18.14 5.94
C ILE A 356 39.40 -17.30 6.26
N THR A 357 39.28 -16.28 7.12
CA THR A 357 40.40 -15.39 7.45
C THR A 357 41.37 -16.06 8.42
N TYR A 358 42.64 -16.09 8.04
CA TYR A 358 43.74 -16.56 8.89
C TYR A 358 45.02 -15.81 8.58
N GLU A 359 45.78 -15.47 9.62
CA GLU A 359 47.04 -14.75 9.52
C GLU A 359 48.08 -15.34 10.48
N ALA A 360 49.32 -15.46 10.02
CA ALA A 360 50.46 -15.86 10.84
C ALA A 360 51.77 -15.22 10.39
N GLU A 361 52.68 -14.99 11.34
CA GLU A 361 54.06 -14.60 11.06
C GLU A 361 54.95 -15.83 10.91
N VAL A 362 55.68 -15.92 9.79
CA VAL A 362 56.53 -17.07 9.45
C VAL A 362 57.98 -16.61 9.27
N GLY A 363 58.87 -17.07 10.15
CA GLY A 363 60.32 -16.81 10.11
C GLY A 363 60.93 -16.64 11.50
N ALA A 364 62.25 -16.84 11.63
CA ALA A 364 62.96 -16.77 12.92
C ALA A 364 63.60 -15.39 13.20
N LEU A 365 64.29 -14.81 12.21
CA LEU A 365 64.96 -13.50 12.30
C LEU A 365 64.29 -12.42 11.43
N PHE A 366 63.82 -12.81 10.24
CA PHE A 366 62.99 -11.99 9.37
C PHE A 366 61.65 -12.69 9.19
N LYS A 367 60.58 -12.07 9.67
CA LYS A 367 59.24 -12.63 9.64
C LYS A 367 58.50 -12.16 8.38
N ASN A 368 57.90 -13.10 7.65
CA ASN A 368 56.98 -12.81 6.56
C ASN A 368 55.56 -13.09 7.01
N LYS A 369 54.62 -12.22 6.62
CA LYS A 369 53.19 -12.42 6.88
C LYS A 369 52.62 -13.40 5.86
N LEU A 370 51.99 -14.46 6.36
CA LEU A 370 51.16 -15.38 5.61
C LEU A 370 49.70 -15.07 5.95
N ARG A 371 48.88 -14.73 4.94
CA ARG A 371 47.48 -14.40 5.15
C ARG A 371 46.60 -15.06 4.08
N ILE A 372 45.43 -15.51 4.48
CA ILE A 372 44.31 -15.87 3.61
C ILE A 372 43.06 -15.19 4.16
N SER A 373 42.26 -14.60 3.28
CA SER A 373 41.05 -13.83 3.61
C SER A 373 40.23 -13.63 2.33
N PRO A 374 39.04 -12.99 2.36
CA PRO A 374 38.25 -12.69 1.14
C PRO A 374 39.06 -11.93 0.08
N ASP A 375 39.99 -11.11 0.53
CA ASP A 375 40.94 -10.38 -0.32
C ASP A 375 41.82 -11.31 -1.21
N GLY A 376 42.06 -12.55 -0.78
CA GLY A 376 43.00 -13.44 -1.43
C GLY A 376 44.06 -13.98 -0.48
N ILE A 377 45.03 -14.64 -1.09
CA ILE A 377 46.15 -15.28 -0.41
C ILE A 377 47.39 -14.41 -0.56
N GLU A 378 48.01 -14.06 0.56
CA GLU A 378 49.20 -13.20 0.62
C GLU A 378 50.40 -13.92 1.22
N TRP A 379 51.54 -13.79 0.55
CA TRP A 379 52.82 -14.33 1.01
C TRP A 379 53.99 -13.53 0.43
N LYS A 380 54.93 -13.13 1.30
CA LYS A 380 56.17 -12.39 0.92
C LYS A 380 55.92 -11.19 -0.01
N GLY A 381 54.87 -10.41 0.28
CA GLY A 381 54.51 -9.22 -0.49
C GLY A 381 53.82 -9.48 -1.84
N ARG A 382 53.44 -10.73 -2.15
CA ARG A 382 52.62 -11.09 -3.31
C ARG A 382 51.22 -11.46 -2.86
N ARG A 383 50.20 -11.17 -3.69
CA ARG A 383 48.79 -11.51 -3.48
C ARG A 383 48.22 -12.25 -4.69
N ILE A 384 47.45 -13.31 -4.44
CA ILE A 384 46.64 -14.01 -5.44
C ILE A 384 45.17 -13.91 -4.98
N PRO A 385 44.27 -13.24 -5.72
CA PRO A 385 42.83 -13.27 -5.45
C PRO A 385 42.28 -14.71 -5.40
N LEU A 386 41.29 -14.98 -4.54
CA LEU A 386 40.76 -16.35 -4.39
C LEU A 386 40.18 -16.90 -5.71
N ASP A 387 39.49 -16.06 -6.47
CA ASP A 387 38.86 -16.43 -7.76
C ASP A 387 39.88 -16.71 -8.86
N ASP A 388 41.08 -16.14 -8.75
CA ASP A 388 42.15 -16.36 -9.72
C ASP A 388 42.85 -17.71 -9.54
N VAL A 389 42.65 -18.39 -8.40
CA VAL A 389 43.31 -19.67 -8.14
C VAL A 389 42.74 -20.75 -9.06
N THR A 390 43.57 -21.33 -9.90
CA THR A 390 43.20 -22.43 -10.81
C THR A 390 43.78 -23.77 -10.37
N GLY A 391 44.77 -23.74 -9.48
CA GLY A 391 45.44 -24.95 -9.02
C GLY A 391 45.97 -24.82 -7.60
N VAL A 392 45.91 -25.93 -6.86
CA VAL A 392 46.48 -26.06 -5.52
C VAL A 392 47.24 -27.37 -5.36
N ARG A 393 48.30 -27.33 -4.54
CA ARG A 393 49.06 -28.49 -4.08
C ARG A 393 49.45 -28.27 -2.63
N TRP A 394 49.48 -29.34 -1.84
CA TRP A 394 50.07 -29.27 -0.51
C TRP A 394 50.47 -30.65 0.01
N GLY A 395 51.48 -30.68 0.87
CA GLY A 395 51.96 -31.92 1.49
C GLY A 395 53.14 -31.68 2.43
N GLY A 396 53.49 -32.70 3.23
CA GLY A 396 54.62 -32.67 4.15
C GLY A 396 55.71 -33.66 3.74
N VAL A 397 56.97 -33.22 3.76
CA VAL A 397 58.14 -34.05 3.50
C VAL A 397 58.97 -34.16 4.77
N SER A 398 58.93 -35.32 5.40
CA SER A 398 59.77 -35.65 6.57
C SER A 398 61.18 -35.99 6.10
N ARG A 399 62.20 -35.34 6.67
CA ARG A 399 63.60 -35.64 6.38
C ARG A 399 64.25 -36.35 7.57
N SER A 400 65.15 -37.26 7.28
CA SER A 400 66.02 -37.90 8.29
C SER A 400 67.47 -37.82 7.82
N VAL A 401 68.38 -37.44 8.72
CA VAL A 401 69.83 -37.47 8.47
C VAL A 401 70.41 -38.57 9.35
N ASN A 402 71.05 -39.58 8.74
CA ASN A 402 71.60 -40.75 9.44
C ASN A 402 70.59 -41.46 10.38
N GLY A 403 69.32 -41.56 9.97
CA GLY A 403 68.27 -42.20 10.77
C GLY A 403 67.67 -41.33 11.89
N ILE A 404 68.15 -40.10 12.08
CA ILE A 404 67.59 -39.14 13.05
C ILE A 404 66.63 -38.20 12.32
N PRO A 405 65.35 -38.10 12.73
CA PRO A 405 64.40 -37.15 12.15
C PRO A 405 64.90 -35.71 12.27
N SER A 406 65.04 -35.00 11.14
CA SER A 406 65.46 -33.59 11.09
C SER A 406 64.28 -32.62 10.96
N GLY A 407 63.06 -33.13 11.11
CA GLY A 407 61.81 -32.39 11.00
C GLY A 407 61.09 -32.60 9.67
N THR A 408 59.90 -32.03 9.58
CA THR A 408 59.04 -32.07 8.39
C THR A 408 58.94 -30.68 7.79
N THR A 409 59.18 -30.57 6.49
CA THR A 409 58.87 -29.36 5.72
C THR A 409 57.50 -29.53 5.08
N TYR A 410 56.58 -28.62 5.35
CA TYR A 410 55.28 -28.57 4.72
C TYR A 410 55.30 -27.56 3.58
N THR A 411 54.85 -27.97 2.40
CA THR A 411 54.81 -27.12 1.21
C THR A 411 53.37 -26.93 0.77
N ILE A 412 53.01 -25.71 0.41
CA ILE A 412 51.74 -25.34 -0.21
C ILE A 412 52.09 -24.58 -1.49
N MET A 413 51.53 -24.99 -2.63
CA MET A 413 51.67 -24.30 -3.91
C MET A 413 50.30 -23.87 -4.41
N ILE A 414 50.19 -22.61 -4.77
CA ILE A 414 48.97 -21.99 -5.31
C ILE A 414 49.30 -21.50 -6.72
N PHE A 415 48.42 -21.78 -7.66
CA PHE A 415 48.57 -21.46 -9.07
C PHE A 415 47.41 -20.60 -9.53
N SER A 416 47.71 -19.54 -10.27
CA SER A 416 46.73 -18.81 -11.08
C SER A 416 47.10 -18.92 -12.56
N LYS A 417 46.34 -18.24 -13.44
CA LYS A 417 46.67 -18.18 -14.87
C LYS A 417 48.01 -17.47 -15.16
N SER A 418 48.42 -16.54 -14.31
CA SER A 418 49.56 -15.63 -14.56
C SER A 418 50.71 -15.78 -13.56
N GLN A 419 50.49 -16.39 -12.40
CA GLN A 419 51.50 -16.51 -11.35
C GLN A 419 51.36 -17.81 -10.55
N SER A 420 52.41 -18.13 -9.79
CA SER A 420 52.38 -19.18 -8.76
C SER A 420 53.00 -18.67 -7.47
N MET A 421 52.59 -19.27 -6.37
CA MET A 421 53.04 -18.94 -5.02
C MET A 421 53.38 -20.23 -4.29
N GLU A 422 54.62 -20.32 -3.83
CA GLU A 422 55.11 -21.45 -3.03
C GLU A 422 55.37 -20.99 -1.60
N ILE A 423 54.78 -21.70 -0.65
CA ILE A 423 54.84 -21.44 0.78
C ILE A 423 55.43 -22.68 1.45
N GLU A 424 56.60 -22.53 2.07
CA GLU A 424 57.24 -23.56 2.88
C GLU A 424 57.14 -23.23 4.37
N LEU A 425 56.62 -24.17 5.15
CA LEU A 425 56.37 -24.04 6.57
C LEU A 425 57.08 -25.16 7.34
N LYS A 426 57.63 -24.83 8.51
CA LYS A 426 58.15 -25.82 9.47
C LYS A 426 57.19 -26.08 10.64
N ASN A 427 56.20 -25.19 10.82
CA ASN A 427 55.21 -25.29 11.88
C ASN A 427 53.96 -25.99 11.35
N GLN A 428 53.69 -27.20 11.83
CA GLN A 428 52.53 -27.99 11.44
C GLN A 428 51.20 -27.30 11.76
N ALA A 429 51.10 -26.58 12.88
CA ALA A 429 49.85 -25.90 13.26
C ALA A 429 49.51 -24.79 12.27
N ILE A 430 50.49 -23.96 11.90
CA ILE A 430 50.31 -22.91 10.89
C ILE A 430 49.90 -23.52 9.54
N TYR A 431 50.56 -24.61 9.14
CA TYR A 431 50.25 -25.34 7.92
C TYR A 431 48.81 -25.86 7.92
N SER A 432 48.41 -26.60 8.96
CA SER A 432 47.08 -27.21 9.05
C SER A 432 45.98 -26.16 9.08
N SER A 433 46.14 -25.09 9.86
CA SER A 433 45.19 -23.97 9.88
C SER A 433 45.06 -23.32 8.51
N PHE A 434 46.18 -23.04 7.84
CA PHE A 434 46.14 -22.41 6.52
C PHE A 434 45.49 -23.30 5.45
N VAL A 435 45.83 -24.60 5.41
CA VAL A 435 45.26 -25.54 4.44
C VAL A 435 43.76 -25.75 4.67
N ASP A 436 43.28 -25.78 5.91
CA ASP A 436 41.84 -25.83 6.20
C ASP A 436 41.12 -24.61 5.60
N ARG A 437 41.66 -23.39 5.81
CA ARG A 437 41.10 -22.17 5.21
C ARG A 437 41.19 -22.15 3.68
N LEU A 438 42.28 -22.68 3.13
CA LEU A 438 42.46 -22.81 1.68
C LEU A 438 41.45 -23.80 1.08
N TRP A 439 41.16 -24.91 1.76
CA TRP A 439 40.14 -25.84 1.33
C TRP A 439 38.75 -25.20 1.34
N ARG A 440 38.38 -24.51 2.44
CA ARG A 440 37.08 -23.84 2.58
C ARG A 440 36.85 -22.72 1.56
N SER A 441 37.89 -21.94 1.26
CA SER A 441 37.76 -20.77 0.38
C SER A 441 38.01 -21.08 -1.10
N VAL A 442 38.94 -21.98 -1.43
CA VAL A 442 39.33 -22.29 -2.82
C VAL A 442 39.04 -23.74 -3.19
N GLY A 443 39.28 -24.69 -2.28
CA GLY A 443 39.10 -26.12 -2.55
C GLY A 443 37.67 -26.49 -2.92
N VAL A 444 36.68 -25.97 -2.18
CA VAL A 444 35.26 -26.18 -2.48
C VAL A 444 34.88 -25.58 -3.84
N ARG A 445 35.33 -24.36 -4.16
CA ARG A 445 35.09 -23.73 -5.48
C ARG A 445 35.66 -24.57 -6.62
N LEU A 446 36.94 -24.96 -6.52
CA LEU A 446 37.60 -25.78 -7.54
C LEU A 446 36.93 -27.16 -7.71
N LEU A 447 36.41 -27.73 -6.62
CA LEU A 447 35.63 -28.96 -6.68
C LEU A 447 34.34 -28.77 -7.48
N THR A 448 33.55 -27.73 -7.17
CA THR A 448 32.30 -27.43 -7.88
C THR A 448 32.55 -27.19 -9.38
N GLU A 449 33.54 -26.36 -9.72
CA GLU A 449 33.92 -26.11 -11.12
C GLU A 449 34.36 -27.39 -11.84
N PHE A 450 35.15 -28.23 -11.18
CA PHE A 450 35.57 -29.53 -11.72
C PHE A 450 34.37 -30.44 -12.02
N LEU A 451 33.41 -30.52 -11.11
CA LEU A 451 32.20 -31.34 -11.26
C LEU A 451 31.28 -30.81 -12.37
N ASP A 452 31.10 -29.49 -12.47
CA ASP A 452 30.31 -28.86 -13.54
C ASP A 452 30.92 -29.12 -14.92
N SER A 453 32.24 -28.97 -15.03
CA SER A 453 32.97 -29.32 -16.24
C SER A 453 32.79 -30.79 -16.61
N LEU A 454 32.90 -31.72 -15.66
CA LEU A 454 32.66 -33.15 -15.92
C LEU A 454 31.23 -33.41 -16.42
N ARG A 455 30.22 -32.73 -15.86
CA ARG A 455 28.81 -32.83 -16.27
C ARG A 455 28.61 -32.48 -17.75
N THR A 456 29.39 -31.52 -18.27
CA THR A 456 29.36 -31.13 -19.69
C THR A 456 30.14 -32.09 -20.61
N GLY A 457 30.72 -33.17 -20.07
CA GLY A 457 31.49 -34.16 -20.82
C GLY A 457 32.98 -33.86 -20.95
N GLN A 458 33.48 -32.81 -20.29
CA GLN A 458 34.91 -32.52 -20.27
C GLN A 458 35.68 -33.65 -19.57
N LYS A 459 36.89 -33.95 -20.05
CA LYS A 459 37.83 -34.87 -19.39
C LYS A 459 39.02 -34.08 -18.83
N PHE A 460 39.51 -34.50 -17.67
CA PHE A 460 40.65 -33.87 -17.00
C PHE A 460 41.85 -34.79 -16.95
N ARG A 461 43.05 -34.23 -17.04
CA ARG A 461 44.30 -34.98 -16.93
C ARG A 461 45.00 -34.65 -15.62
N PHE A 462 45.22 -35.67 -14.79
CA PHE A 462 45.99 -35.60 -13.56
C PHE A 462 47.25 -36.45 -13.72
N GLY A 463 48.37 -35.83 -14.13
CA GLY A 463 49.59 -36.56 -14.46
C GLY A 463 49.35 -37.66 -15.50
N PRO A 464 49.60 -38.95 -15.20
CA PRO A 464 49.35 -40.06 -16.12
C PRO A 464 47.88 -40.48 -16.24
N LEU A 465 46.98 -39.95 -15.39
CA LEU A 465 45.57 -40.35 -15.30
C LEU A 465 44.68 -39.40 -16.13
N VAL A 466 43.72 -39.96 -16.86
CA VAL A 466 42.62 -39.19 -17.46
C VAL A 466 41.33 -39.53 -16.72
N VAL A 467 40.62 -38.50 -16.26
CA VAL A 467 39.38 -38.59 -15.48
C VAL A 467 38.22 -38.11 -16.34
N SER A 468 37.14 -38.87 -16.35
CA SER A 468 35.84 -38.48 -16.89
C SER A 468 34.77 -38.57 -15.80
N ASP A 469 33.54 -38.20 -16.12
CA ASP A 469 32.45 -38.24 -15.14
C ASP A 469 32.17 -39.66 -14.61
N PHE A 470 32.41 -40.69 -15.43
CA PHE A 470 32.06 -42.09 -15.17
C PHE A 470 33.21 -42.95 -14.62
N GLY A 471 34.44 -42.44 -14.62
CA GLY A 471 35.60 -43.23 -14.24
C GLY A 471 36.92 -42.64 -14.70
N VAL A 472 37.94 -43.49 -14.76
CA VAL A 472 39.29 -43.08 -15.13
C VAL A 472 39.92 -44.02 -16.15
N GLU A 473 40.86 -43.51 -16.94
CA GLU A 473 41.68 -44.30 -17.83
C GLU A 473 43.02 -44.62 -17.14
N LEU A 474 43.20 -45.88 -16.74
CA LEU A 474 44.44 -46.38 -16.13
C LEU A 474 45.32 -47.04 -17.18
N THR A 475 46.63 -46.74 -17.15
CA THR A 475 47.60 -47.39 -18.01
C THR A 475 48.19 -48.61 -17.31
N ARG A 476 48.13 -49.78 -17.94
CA ARG A 476 48.70 -51.02 -17.38
C ARG A 476 50.24 -50.93 -17.31
N ARG A 477 50.83 -51.21 -16.15
CA ARG A 477 52.29 -51.26 -15.97
C ARG A 477 52.87 -52.50 -16.64
N GLY A 478 53.78 -52.30 -17.61
CA GLY A 478 54.53 -53.35 -18.30
C GLY A 478 56.03 -53.09 -18.22
N ILE A 479 56.85 -54.16 -18.23
CA ILE A 479 58.31 -54.07 -18.09
C ILE A 479 58.99 -53.65 -19.42
N LEU A 480 58.33 -53.84 -20.58
CA LEU A 480 58.94 -53.62 -21.91
C LEU A 480 57.98 -53.12 -23.04
N SER A 481 56.73 -52.71 -22.75
CA SER A 481 55.82 -52.13 -23.77
C SER A 481 55.02 -50.93 -23.25
N LYS A 482 54.66 -49.98 -24.14
CA LYS A 482 53.69 -48.92 -23.83
C LYS A 482 52.34 -49.60 -23.54
N GLY A 483 51.97 -49.67 -22.27
CA GLY A 483 50.73 -50.31 -21.84
C GLY A 483 49.51 -49.68 -22.51
N SER A 484 48.48 -50.48 -22.80
CA SER A 484 47.19 -49.99 -23.26
C SER A 484 46.48 -49.28 -22.11
N ALA A 485 45.90 -48.11 -22.38
CA ALA A 485 44.99 -47.44 -21.45
C ALA A 485 43.69 -48.26 -21.38
N GLN A 486 43.22 -48.51 -20.16
CA GLN A 486 41.97 -49.20 -19.88
C GLN A 486 41.07 -48.28 -19.07
N PHE A 487 39.85 -48.07 -19.56
CA PHE A 487 38.82 -47.36 -18.82
C PHE A 487 38.32 -48.24 -17.68
N CYS A 488 38.29 -47.68 -16.48
CA CYS A 488 37.83 -48.33 -15.25
C CYS A 488 36.74 -47.45 -14.62
N LYS A 489 35.57 -48.03 -14.30
CA LYS A 489 34.50 -47.29 -13.64
C LYS A 489 34.86 -47.00 -12.19
N TRP A 490 34.20 -46.02 -11.57
CA TRP A 490 34.43 -45.69 -10.16
C TRP A 490 34.28 -46.89 -9.21
N ASP A 491 33.34 -47.79 -9.50
CA ASP A 491 33.07 -48.98 -8.68
C ASP A 491 34.13 -50.09 -8.83
N ASP A 492 34.98 -50.03 -9.86
CA ASP A 492 36.04 -51.01 -10.10
C ASP A 492 37.35 -50.65 -9.37
N LEU A 493 37.38 -49.48 -8.71
CA LEU A 493 38.59 -48.87 -8.19
C LEU A 493 38.71 -48.96 -6.67
N LEU A 494 39.94 -48.90 -6.20
CA LEU A 494 40.32 -48.69 -4.82
C LEU A 494 41.33 -47.55 -4.73
N THR A 495 41.37 -46.86 -3.61
CA THR A 495 42.37 -45.82 -3.36
C THR A 495 43.19 -46.09 -2.10
N GLY A 496 44.35 -45.45 -2.04
CA GLY A 496 45.19 -45.41 -0.85
C GLY A 496 46.11 -44.20 -0.89
N THR A 497 46.66 -43.85 0.26
CA THR A 497 47.66 -42.78 0.39
C THR A 497 48.95 -43.37 0.92
N ALA A 498 50.03 -43.18 0.18
CA ALA A 498 51.36 -43.68 0.54
C ALA A 498 52.43 -42.84 -0.13
N ASP A 499 53.55 -42.62 0.56
CA ASP A 499 54.75 -41.96 0.03
C ASP A 499 54.48 -40.58 -0.59
N GLY A 500 53.56 -39.79 -0.01
CA GLY A 500 53.23 -38.46 -0.51
C GLY A 500 52.43 -38.43 -1.81
N ALA A 501 51.81 -39.54 -2.19
CA ALA A 501 50.95 -39.64 -3.37
C ALA A 501 49.58 -40.27 -3.06
N PHE A 502 48.57 -39.85 -3.82
CA PHE A 502 47.27 -40.48 -3.92
C PHE A 502 47.33 -41.60 -4.95
N HIS A 503 47.13 -42.85 -4.52
CA HIS A 503 47.16 -44.01 -5.39
C HIS A 503 45.74 -44.45 -5.73
N ILE A 504 45.49 -44.67 -7.02
CA ILE A 504 44.25 -45.20 -7.57
C ILE A 504 44.60 -46.49 -8.32
N GLY A 505 43.92 -47.59 -8.03
CA GLY A 505 44.13 -48.87 -8.70
C GLY A 505 42.85 -49.66 -8.89
N HIS A 506 42.89 -50.64 -9.79
CA HIS A 506 41.78 -51.58 -9.99
C HIS A 506 41.72 -52.63 -8.86
N LYS A 507 40.52 -53.01 -8.42
CA LYS A 507 40.28 -54.04 -7.36
C LYS A 507 40.98 -55.36 -7.66
N ASP A 508 40.83 -55.85 -8.88
CA ASP A 508 41.32 -57.18 -9.27
C ASP A 508 42.63 -57.20 -10.08
N ASP A 509 43.07 -56.07 -10.67
CA ASP A 509 44.29 -56.01 -11.50
C ASP A 509 45.29 -55.00 -10.93
N LYS A 510 46.24 -55.51 -10.13
CA LYS A 510 47.32 -54.72 -9.52
C LYS A 510 48.25 -54.03 -10.53
N LYS A 511 48.21 -54.40 -11.82
CA LYS A 511 48.99 -53.74 -12.87
C LYS A 511 48.30 -52.48 -13.40
N LEU A 512 47.01 -52.29 -13.15
CA LEU A 512 46.26 -51.07 -13.44
C LEU A 512 46.27 -50.18 -12.20
N ALA A 513 47.30 -49.33 -12.09
CA ALA A 513 47.42 -48.40 -10.97
C ALA A 513 48.22 -47.14 -11.35
N ALA A 514 47.74 -45.99 -10.88
CA ALA A 514 48.37 -44.69 -11.00
C ALA A 514 48.63 -44.09 -9.62
N GLY A 515 49.80 -43.46 -9.44
CA GLY A 515 50.11 -42.65 -8.27
C GLY A 515 50.18 -41.19 -8.66
N LEU A 516 49.47 -40.33 -7.93
CA LEU A 516 49.39 -38.90 -8.14
C LEU A 516 50.07 -38.18 -6.97
N SER A 517 51.25 -37.61 -7.20
CA SER A 517 51.98 -36.87 -6.16
C SER A 517 51.20 -35.63 -5.73
N TYR A 518 51.05 -35.44 -4.42
CA TYR A 518 50.37 -34.27 -3.85
C TYR A 518 51.15 -32.95 -4.05
N LEU A 519 52.44 -33.03 -4.41
CA LEU A 519 53.30 -31.87 -4.63
C LEU A 519 53.66 -31.64 -6.11
N ASP A 520 53.52 -32.65 -6.98
CA ASP A 520 53.87 -32.52 -8.40
C ASP A 520 52.65 -32.37 -9.34
N VAL A 521 51.47 -32.81 -8.91
CA VAL A 521 50.24 -32.77 -9.71
C VAL A 521 49.23 -31.81 -9.09
N ASN A 522 48.71 -30.86 -9.88
CA ASN A 522 47.68 -29.91 -9.42
C ASN A 522 46.40 -30.64 -9.02
N ASN A 523 45.71 -30.12 -8.00
CA ASN A 523 44.32 -30.46 -7.67
C ASN A 523 44.07 -31.93 -7.32
N VAL A 524 45.11 -32.70 -6.99
CA VAL A 524 44.95 -34.10 -6.54
C VAL A 524 44.02 -34.19 -5.32
N HIS A 525 44.13 -33.24 -4.39
CA HIS A 525 43.24 -33.13 -3.24
C HIS A 525 41.77 -32.91 -3.61
N ILE A 526 41.52 -32.16 -4.70
CA ILE A 526 40.16 -31.92 -5.23
C ILE A 526 39.57 -33.22 -5.78
N LEU A 527 40.33 -33.92 -6.62
CA LEU A 527 39.92 -35.23 -7.18
C LEU A 527 39.67 -36.26 -6.08
N GLN A 528 40.58 -36.35 -5.11
CA GLN A 528 40.43 -37.26 -3.97
C GLN A 528 39.19 -36.92 -3.14
N GLY A 529 38.92 -35.64 -2.91
CA GLY A 529 37.69 -35.18 -2.25
C GLY A 529 36.43 -35.62 -3.01
N ALA A 530 36.39 -35.38 -4.32
CA ALA A 530 35.28 -35.78 -5.19
C ALA A 530 35.01 -37.30 -5.11
N MET A 531 36.06 -38.13 -5.26
CA MET A 531 35.94 -39.58 -5.18
C MET A 531 35.46 -40.06 -3.80
N SER A 532 35.95 -39.41 -2.73
CA SER A 532 35.55 -39.76 -1.36
C SER A 532 34.06 -39.49 -1.12
N ILE A 533 33.54 -38.37 -1.65
CA ILE A 533 32.11 -38.03 -1.56
C ILE A 533 31.28 -39.02 -2.39
N LEU A 534 31.69 -39.31 -3.62
CA LEU A 534 30.98 -40.25 -4.51
C LEU A 534 30.81 -41.62 -3.86
N TRP A 535 31.88 -42.18 -3.29
CA TRP A 535 31.81 -43.50 -2.66
C TRP A 535 31.08 -43.51 -1.33
N LYS A 536 31.05 -42.39 -0.61
CA LYS A 536 30.23 -42.26 0.59
C LYS A 536 28.73 -42.24 0.24
N ASN A 537 28.37 -41.58 -0.86
CA ASN A 537 26.98 -41.40 -1.27
C ASN A 537 26.46 -42.51 -2.20
N GLY A 538 27.34 -43.28 -2.84
CA GLY A 538 27.00 -44.43 -3.68
C GLY A 538 26.48 -44.07 -5.08
N GLY A 539 27.30 -43.42 -5.91
CA GLY A 539 26.92 -42.99 -7.26
C GLY A 539 27.85 -43.47 -8.39
N GLU A 540 27.34 -43.47 -9.62
CA GLU A 540 28.08 -43.87 -10.83
C GLU A 540 28.80 -42.71 -11.54
N ARG A 541 28.50 -41.46 -11.15
CA ARG A 541 29.03 -40.24 -11.80
C ARG A 541 29.53 -39.25 -10.76
N LEU A 542 30.72 -38.67 -10.95
CA LEU A 542 31.22 -37.64 -10.03
C LEU A 542 30.29 -36.42 -10.01
N SER A 543 29.79 -35.98 -11.16
CA SER A 543 28.89 -34.83 -11.29
C SER A 543 27.56 -34.98 -10.52
N SER A 544 27.18 -36.21 -10.16
CA SER A 544 25.98 -36.45 -9.33
C SER A 544 26.07 -35.82 -7.94
N ILE A 545 27.29 -35.51 -7.48
CA ILE A 545 27.55 -34.79 -6.22
C ILE A 545 26.89 -33.40 -6.19
N LEU A 546 26.72 -32.75 -7.35
CA LEU A 546 26.07 -31.44 -7.42
C LEU A 546 24.55 -31.48 -7.15
N ASN A 547 23.95 -32.67 -7.20
CA ASN A 547 22.52 -32.89 -7.01
C ASN A 547 22.19 -33.53 -5.66
N SER A 548 23.20 -33.80 -4.81
CA SER A 548 23.10 -34.60 -3.58
C SER A 548 23.23 -33.79 -2.30
#